data_AF-A0A6J6GW96-F1
#
_entry.id   AF-A0A6J6GW96-F1
#
_cell.length_a   1.000
_cell.length_b   1.000
_cell.length_c   1.000
_cell.angle_alpha   90.00
_cell.angle_beta   90.00
_cell.angle_gamma   90.00
#
_symmetry.space_group_name_H-M   'P 1'
#
loop_
_entity.id
_entity.type
_entity.pdbx_description
1 polymer ?
#
loop_
_entity_poly.entity_id
_entity_poly.type
_entity_poly.pdbx_seq_one_letter_code
_entity_poly.pdbx_strand_id
1 'polypeptide(L)'
;MKSRSPLNIRPARWVTTGAIALCFAVVPAVALTACGDSNSDSSSSSTSSIAVKTSSLDKVEVSGPLSEKPTIEFKPAFAGEKDEFRIIEAGTGPAVASGDRVTVNYVAVGGSEGAELDTTWGGAPQKITVGTSAVLPIIDEAMIGQPVGTRVLVSSDSTEANGQWILFVFDILDAKALPATAEGEAIAPLPNMPAVTIENGVPTIAKPTGDAPTTLVVSQLIKGTGPVVAAGQTVSMQYTGIIWASGTVFDSSWTSGAVDFPVGSGQVIAGFDEGIVGQTVGSRILIAIPPDKGYGAEGNAQAGITGTDTLVFVVDILDAY
;
A
#
# COMPACT_ATOMS: atom_id res chain seq x y z
N MET A 1 -8.70 60.66 20.42
CA MET A 1 -9.60 59.49 20.26
C MET A 1 -10.00 59.34 18.80
N LYS A 2 -9.31 58.48 18.05
CA LYS A 2 -9.75 57.96 16.74
C LYS A 2 -9.30 56.49 16.70
N SER A 3 -10.24 55.61 17.00
CA SER A 3 -10.08 54.15 16.93
C SER A 3 -9.86 53.75 15.47
N ARG A 4 -8.74 53.10 15.16
CA ARG A 4 -8.54 52.42 13.87
C ARG A 4 -8.84 50.94 14.08
N SER A 5 -9.85 50.46 13.35
CA SER A 5 -10.25 49.06 13.26
C SER A 5 -9.08 48.18 12.82
N PRO A 6 -8.91 46.96 13.37
CA PRO A 6 -7.89 46.03 12.89
C PRO A 6 -8.28 45.45 11.52
N LEU A 7 -7.30 45.43 10.62
CA LEU A 7 -7.34 44.81 9.31
C LEU A 7 -7.66 43.31 9.46
N ASN A 8 -8.73 42.90 8.79
CA ASN A 8 -9.19 41.52 8.70
C ASN A 8 -8.28 40.76 7.72
N ILE A 9 -7.22 40.15 8.23
CA ILE A 9 -6.35 39.25 7.46
C ILE A 9 -7.09 37.94 7.29
N ARG A 10 -7.60 37.71 6.07
CA ARG A 10 -8.15 36.40 5.68
C ARG A 10 -7.03 35.36 5.68
N PRO A 11 -7.22 34.17 6.29
CA PRO A 11 -6.24 33.10 6.15
C PRO A 11 -6.17 32.68 4.69
N ALA A 12 -4.94 32.59 4.17
CA ALA A 12 -4.64 32.03 2.86
C ALA A 12 -5.30 30.64 2.77
N ARG A 13 -6.06 30.40 1.69
CA ARG A 13 -6.50 29.05 1.33
C ARG A 13 -5.24 28.32 0.87
N TRP A 14 -4.75 27.40 1.69
CA TRP A 14 -3.73 26.46 1.27
C TRP A 14 -4.39 25.55 0.25
N VAL A 15 -3.85 25.55 -0.98
CA VAL A 15 -4.16 24.52 -1.96
C VAL A 15 -3.59 23.24 -1.36
N THR A 16 -4.46 22.39 -0.86
CA THR A 16 -4.11 21.01 -0.54
C THR A 16 -3.75 20.34 -1.87
N THR A 17 -2.46 20.19 -2.14
CA THR A 17 -1.97 19.21 -3.11
C THR A 17 -2.38 17.85 -2.58
N GLY A 18 -3.56 17.39 -3.00
CA GLY A 18 -4.02 16.04 -2.73
C GLY A 18 -3.22 15.11 -3.61
N ALA A 19 -2.12 14.56 -3.08
CA ALA A 19 -1.63 13.30 -3.59
C ALA A 19 -2.79 12.31 -3.47
N ILE A 20 -3.20 11.69 -4.57
CA ILE A 20 -4.14 10.58 -4.51
C ILE A 20 -3.35 9.45 -3.86
N ALA A 21 -3.50 9.29 -2.55
CA ALA A 21 -3.01 8.10 -1.89
C ALA A 21 -3.69 6.92 -2.59
N LEU A 22 -2.90 6.10 -3.28
CA LEU A 22 -3.29 4.79 -3.85
C LEU A 22 -3.60 3.79 -2.71
N CYS A 23 -4.36 4.23 -1.70
CA CYS A 23 -4.84 3.43 -0.58
C CYS A 23 -6.30 3.10 -0.83
N PHE A 24 -6.54 1.98 -1.50
CA PHE A 24 -7.88 1.47 -1.76
C PHE A 24 -8.45 0.85 -0.48
N ALA A 25 -9.36 1.57 0.19
CA ALA A 25 -10.14 1.03 1.29
C ALA A 25 -11.14 0.00 0.73
N VAL A 26 -10.89 -1.29 0.98
CA VAL A 26 -11.81 -2.38 0.59
C VAL A 26 -13.06 -2.33 1.47
N VAL A 27 -14.20 -1.98 0.88
CA VAL A 27 -15.53 -2.21 1.49
C VAL A 27 -15.99 -3.60 1.07
N PRO A 28 -16.23 -4.55 2.01
CA PRO A 28 -16.72 -5.88 1.65
C PRO A 28 -18.17 -5.80 1.17
N ALA A 29 -18.38 -6.03 -0.13
CA ALA A 29 -19.71 -6.14 -0.73
C ALA A 29 -20.33 -7.53 -0.41
N VAL A 30 -21.49 -7.51 0.23
CA VAL A 30 -22.32 -8.68 0.51
C VAL A 30 -22.90 -9.23 -0.80
N ALA A 31 -22.58 -10.47 -1.14
CA ALA A 31 -23.13 -11.16 -2.31
C ALA A 31 -24.58 -11.61 -2.05
N LEU A 32 -25.50 -11.19 -2.92
CA LEU A 32 -26.84 -11.76 -3.03
C LEU A 32 -26.84 -12.87 -4.08
N THR A 33 -27.13 -14.08 -3.65
CA THR A 33 -27.35 -15.25 -4.50
C THR A 33 -28.60 -15.06 -5.35
N ALA A 34 -28.47 -15.15 -6.68
CA ALA A 34 -29.58 -15.32 -7.59
C ALA A 34 -29.32 -16.54 -8.50
N CYS A 35 -30.11 -17.59 -8.31
CA CYS A 35 -30.17 -18.74 -9.22
C CYS A 35 -31.09 -18.42 -10.41
N GLY A 36 -30.76 -18.97 -11.59
CA GLY A 36 -31.66 -18.99 -12.74
C GLY A 36 -31.11 -19.83 -13.89
N ASP A 37 -31.47 -21.12 -13.90
CA ASP A 37 -31.29 -22.06 -15.01
C ASP A 37 -32.31 -21.76 -16.13
N SER A 38 -31.89 -21.80 -17.40
CA SER A 38 -32.53 -22.60 -18.47
C SER A 38 -31.88 -22.40 -19.85
N ASN A 39 -31.66 -23.54 -20.49
CA ASN A 39 -31.02 -23.79 -21.77
C ASN A 39 -31.96 -23.47 -22.96
N SER A 40 -31.46 -22.84 -24.02
CA SER A 40 -32.01 -23.02 -25.38
C SER A 40 -30.97 -22.69 -26.46
N ASP A 41 -30.73 -23.68 -27.31
CA ASP A 41 -29.88 -23.62 -28.50
C ASP A 41 -30.47 -22.69 -29.59
N SER A 42 -29.60 -21.95 -30.27
CA SER A 42 -29.79 -21.70 -31.70
C SER A 42 -28.45 -21.43 -32.38
N SER A 43 -28.12 -22.33 -33.30
CA SER A 43 -27.03 -22.20 -34.25
C SER A 43 -27.40 -21.15 -35.30
N SER A 44 -26.56 -20.11 -35.42
CA SER A 44 -26.51 -19.31 -36.63
C SER A 44 -25.06 -19.14 -37.06
N SER A 45 -24.77 -19.69 -38.23
CA SER A 45 -23.55 -19.47 -38.99
C SER A 45 -23.38 -17.98 -39.25
N SER A 46 -22.38 -17.37 -38.62
CA SER A 46 -21.87 -16.07 -39.02
C SER A 46 -20.41 -16.23 -39.40
N THR A 47 -20.15 -15.85 -40.65
CA THR A 47 -18.84 -15.67 -41.25
C THR A 47 -17.89 -15.01 -40.27
N SER A 48 -16.83 -15.72 -39.89
CA SER A 48 -15.71 -15.19 -39.13
C SER A 48 -15.04 -14.07 -39.91
N SER A 49 -15.53 -12.84 -39.74
CA SER A 49 -14.68 -11.69 -39.85
C SER A 49 -13.74 -11.74 -38.66
N ILE A 50 -12.45 -11.87 -38.92
CA ILE A 50 -11.42 -11.63 -37.91
C ILE A 50 -11.53 -10.13 -37.60
N ALA A 51 -12.40 -9.78 -36.67
CA ALA A 51 -12.41 -8.47 -36.08
C ALA A 51 -11.08 -8.35 -35.34
N VAL A 52 -10.16 -7.55 -35.90
CA VAL A 52 -9.00 -7.06 -35.14
C VAL A 52 -9.59 -6.41 -33.89
N LYS A 53 -9.39 -7.02 -32.72
CA LYS A 53 -9.75 -6.41 -31.45
C LYS A 53 -8.84 -5.19 -31.28
N THR A 54 -9.31 -4.03 -31.72
CA THR A 54 -8.66 -2.75 -31.50
C THR A 54 -8.77 -2.39 -30.02
N SER A 55 -7.67 -1.97 -29.41
CA SER A 55 -7.65 -1.53 -28.02
C SER A 55 -8.20 -0.10 -27.92
N SER A 56 -8.83 0.27 -26.81
CA SER A 56 -9.23 1.67 -26.59
C SER A 56 -7.99 2.57 -26.48
N LEU A 57 -6.86 2.03 -26.00
CA LEU A 57 -5.58 2.72 -25.88
C LEU A 57 -4.93 3.07 -27.23
N ASP A 58 -5.39 2.49 -28.35
CA ASP A 58 -4.89 2.84 -29.70
C ASP A 58 -5.18 4.30 -30.06
N LYS A 59 -6.12 4.95 -29.37
CA LYS A 59 -6.48 6.36 -29.53
C LYS A 59 -5.65 7.31 -28.67
N VAL A 60 -4.76 6.78 -27.84
CA VAL A 60 -3.92 7.54 -26.91
C VAL A 60 -2.49 7.54 -27.42
N GLU A 61 -1.90 8.71 -27.57
CA GLU A 61 -0.48 8.88 -27.87
C GLU A 61 0.27 9.27 -26.59
N VAL A 62 1.38 8.60 -26.33
CA VAL A 62 2.29 8.89 -25.22
C VAL A 62 3.65 9.24 -25.79
N SER A 63 4.17 10.41 -25.41
CA SER A 63 5.44 10.93 -25.95
C SER A 63 6.35 11.51 -24.85
N GLY A 64 7.63 11.68 -25.18
CA GLY A 64 8.67 12.16 -24.27
C GLY A 64 9.69 11.07 -23.91
N PRO A 65 10.94 11.40 -23.54
CA PRO A 65 11.93 10.42 -23.12
C PRO A 65 11.61 9.86 -21.72
N LEU A 66 12.15 8.68 -21.36
CA LEU A 66 12.00 8.06 -20.03
C LEU A 66 12.53 8.91 -18.87
N SER A 67 13.43 9.87 -19.15
CA SER A 67 14.02 10.77 -18.16
C SER A 67 13.19 12.02 -17.91
N GLU A 68 12.11 12.24 -18.66
CA GLU A 68 11.23 13.39 -18.53
C GLU A 68 9.76 12.97 -18.40
N LYS A 69 8.95 13.87 -17.83
CA LYS A 69 7.52 13.68 -17.70
C LYS A 69 6.88 13.41 -19.07
N PRO A 70 6.18 12.27 -19.25
CA PRO A 70 5.54 11.98 -20.52
C PRO A 70 4.35 12.91 -20.76
N THR A 71 4.07 13.17 -22.03
CA THR A 71 2.84 13.85 -22.47
C THR A 71 1.85 12.81 -22.95
N ILE A 72 0.58 12.92 -22.51
CA ILE A 72 -0.52 12.03 -22.89
C ILE A 72 -1.51 12.84 -23.76
N GLU A 73 -1.72 12.41 -25.00
CA GLU A 73 -2.64 13.05 -25.93
C GLU A 73 -3.70 12.08 -26.45
N PHE A 74 -4.95 12.55 -26.54
CA PHE A 74 -6.06 11.80 -27.13
C PHE A 74 -7.12 12.77 -27.65
N LYS A 75 -7.65 12.50 -28.85
CA LYS A 75 -8.78 13.24 -29.45
C LYS A 75 -9.66 12.27 -30.23
N PRO A 76 -10.98 12.16 -29.97
CA PRO A 76 -11.78 12.89 -28.97
C PRO A 76 -11.46 12.46 -27.52
N ALA A 77 -12.23 12.95 -26.54
CA ALA A 77 -12.16 12.50 -25.15
C ALA A 77 -12.07 10.98 -25.04
N PHE A 78 -11.16 10.49 -24.22
CA PHE A 78 -10.96 9.07 -23.98
C PHE A 78 -12.13 8.50 -23.17
N ALA A 79 -12.73 7.45 -23.72
CA ALA A 79 -13.66 6.58 -23.04
C ALA A 79 -13.22 5.14 -23.35
N GLY A 80 -12.75 4.44 -22.32
CA GLY A 80 -12.35 3.04 -22.43
C GLY A 80 -13.55 2.11 -22.49
N GLU A 81 -13.30 0.86 -22.88
CA GLU A 81 -14.27 -0.23 -22.80
C GLU A 81 -14.05 -1.12 -21.58
N LYS A 82 -12.81 -1.18 -21.10
CA LYS A 82 -12.35 -2.00 -19.98
C LYS A 82 -11.02 -1.47 -19.46
N ASP A 83 -10.64 -1.95 -18.29
CA ASP A 83 -9.27 -1.80 -17.81
C ASP A 83 -8.32 -2.59 -18.73
N GLU A 84 -7.28 -1.92 -19.19
CA GLU A 84 -6.27 -2.48 -20.09
C GLU A 84 -4.97 -1.67 -20.00
N PHE A 85 -3.88 -2.26 -20.46
CA PHE A 85 -2.59 -1.60 -20.53
C PHE A 85 -1.91 -1.82 -21.88
N ARG A 86 -0.97 -0.92 -22.21
CA ARG A 86 -0.13 -1.01 -23.40
C ARG A 86 1.29 -0.58 -23.06
N ILE A 87 2.26 -1.44 -23.38
CA ILE A 87 3.68 -1.09 -23.30
C ILE A 87 3.99 -0.05 -24.36
N ILE A 88 4.48 1.12 -23.93
CA ILE A 88 4.88 2.21 -24.82
C ILE A 88 6.34 2.04 -25.20
N GLU A 89 7.18 1.74 -24.21
CA GLU A 89 8.60 1.50 -24.38
C GLU A 89 9.03 0.37 -23.44
N ALA A 90 9.70 -0.65 -23.99
CA ALA A 90 10.18 -1.78 -23.21
C ALA A 90 11.53 -1.46 -22.56
N GLY A 91 11.63 -1.73 -21.26
CA GLY A 91 12.89 -1.64 -20.53
C GLY A 91 13.87 -2.76 -20.88
N THR A 92 15.08 -2.65 -20.36
CA THR A 92 16.14 -3.66 -20.55
C THR A 92 16.67 -4.21 -19.23
N GLY A 93 16.10 -3.80 -18.10
CA GLY A 93 16.49 -4.28 -16.78
C GLY A 93 15.89 -5.64 -16.42
N PRO A 94 16.07 -6.09 -15.17
CA PRO A 94 15.42 -7.30 -14.66
C PRO A 94 13.89 -7.19 -14.76
N ALA A 95 13.21 -8.32 -14.98
CA ALA A 95 11.76 -8.36 -14.95
C ALA A 95 11.24 -8.19 -13.52
N VAL A 96 10.19 -7.38 -13.35
CA VAL A 96 9.47 -7.22 -12.08
C VAL A 96 8.79 -8.54 -11.71
N ALA A 97 8.98 -9.00 -10.48
CA ALA A 97 8.29 -10.14 -9.92
C ALA A 97 7.10 -9.72 -9.04
N SER A 98 6.12 -10.62 -8.90
CA SER A 98 5.06 -10.47 -7.88
C SER A 98 5.69 -10.42 -6.49
N GLY A 99 5.27 -9.46 -5.66
CA GLY A 99 5.84 -9.18 -4.34
C GLY A 99 7.03 -8.21 -4.34
N ASP A 100 7.53 -7.78 -5.51
CA ASP A 100 8.58 -6.77 -5.59
C ASP A 100 8.07 -5.40 -5.14
N ARG A 101 8.96 -4.66 -4.46
CA ARG A 101 8.85 -3.22 -4.30
C ARG A 101 9.32 -2.55 -5.59
N VAL A 102 8.38 -1.97 -6.32
CA VAL A 102 8.64 -1.25 -7.56
C VAL A 102 8.70 0.25 -7.27
N THR A 103 9.78 0.89 -7.69
CA THR A 103 9.90 2.35 -7.69
C THR A 103 9.46 2.88 -9.04
N VAL A 104 8.46 3.76 -9.05
CA VAL A 104 7.84 4.29 -10.27
C VAL A 104 7.81 5.82 -10.28
N ASN A 105 7.97 6.39 -11.46
CA ASN A 105 7.39 7.70 -11.74
C ASN A 105 6.05 7.53 -12.44
N TYR A 106 5.10 8.41 -12.17
CA TYR A 106 3.84 8.40 -12.90
C TYR A 106 3.26 9.79 -13.15
N VAL A 107 2.36 9.83 -14.14
CA VAL A 107 1.39 10.90 -14.33
C VAL A 107 0.02 10.27 -14.56
N ALA A 108 -0.99 10.82 -13.92
CA ALA A 108 -2.38 10.43 -14.05
C ALA A 108 -3.17 11.59 -14.66
N VAL A 109 -3.93 11.34 -15.72
CA VAL A 109 -4.80 12.33 -16.35
C VAL A 109 -6.23 11.80 -16.49
N GLY A 110 -7.21 12.69 -16.38
CA GLY A 110 -8.61 12.36 -16.61
C GLY A 110 -8.90 12.19 -18.10
N GLY A 111 -9.61 11.13 -18.47
CA GLY A 111 -9.92 10.78 -19.87
C GLY A 111 -10.87 11.74 -20.59
N SER A 112 -11.56 12.63 -19.88
CA SER A 112 -12.46 13.61 -20.49
C SER A 112 -11.72 14.73 -21.22
N GLU A 113 -10.86 15.46 -20.51
CA GLU A 113 -10.18 16.67 -20.98
C GLU A 113 -8.64 16.54 -20.96
N GLY A 114 -8.10 15.44 -20.43
CA GLY A 114 -6.66 15.28 -20.22
C GLY A 114 -6.13 16.09 -19.04
N ALA A 115 -7.03 16.57 -18.17
CA ALA A 115 -6.65 17.30 -16.97
C ALA A 115 -5.78 16.41 -16.08
N GLU A 116 -4.62 16.92 -15.68
CA GLU A 116 -3.72 16.24 -14.76
C GLU A 116 -4.39 16.11 -13.39
N LEU A 117 -4.47 14.87 -12.93
CA LEU A 117 -5.03 14.51 -11.64
C LEU A 117 -3.91 14.42 -10.60
N ASP A 118 -2.79 13.80 -10.96
CA ASP A 118 -1.66 13.58 -10.07
C ASP A 118 -0.36 13.26 -10.82
N THR A 119 0.78 13.49 -10.18
CA THR A 119 2.10 13.16 -10.71
C THR A 119 3.19 13.06 -9.65
N THR A 120 4.18 12.19 -9.86
CA THR A 120 5.43 12.18 -9.07
C THR A 120 6.51 13.11 -9.63
N TRP A 121 6.33 13.63 -10.85
CA TRP A 121 7.30 14.50 -11.49
C TRP A 121 7.39 15.85 -10.78
N GLY A 122 8.58 16.20 -10.32
CA GLY A 122 8.81 17.35 -9.44
C GLY A 122 8.88 16.99 -7.95
N GLY A 123 8.67 15.72 -7.61
CA GLY A 123 8.84 15.14 -6.28
C GLY A 123 9.71 13.88 -6.28
N ALA A 124 9.61 13.09 -5.21
CA ALA A 124 10.23 11.78 -5.14
C ALA A 124 9.41 10.74 -5.91
N PRO A 125 10.05 9.76 -6.57
CA PRO A 125 9.35 8.62 -7.15
C PRO A 125 8.53 7.87 -6.10
N GLN A 126 7.40 7.31 -6.52
CA GLN A 126 6.54 6.52 -5.65
C GLN A 126 7.06 5.09 -5.56
N LYS A 127 6.90 4.45 -4.40
CA LYS A 127 7.22 3.04 -4.21
C LYS A 127 5.95 2.25 -3.94
N ILE A 128 5.71 1.20 -4.71
CA ILE A 128 4.51 0.35 -4.61
C ILE A 128 4.92 -1.12 -4.57
N THR A 129 4.18 -1.95 -3.85
CA THR A 129 4.38 -3.41 -3.87
C THR A 129 3.36 -4.04 -4.81
N VAL A 130 3.84 -4.62 -5.91
CA VAL A 130 2.96 -5.27 -6.90
C VAL A 130 2.63 -6.70 -6.48
N GLY A 131 1.50 -7.21 -6.96
CA GLY A 131 1.02 -8.55 -6.64
C GLY A 131 0.37 -8.64 -5.25
N THR A 132 -0.05 -7.51 -4.70
CA THR A 132 -0.76 -7.41 -3.42
C THR A 132 -2.17 -6.87 -3.64
N SER A 133 -3.09 -7.14 -2.72
CA SER A 133 -4.45 -6.60 -2.82
C SER A 133 -4.53 -5.07 -2.63
N ALA A 134 -3.41 -4.40 -2.34
CA ALA A 134 -3.34 -2.96 -2.13
C ALA A 134 -3.26 -2.17 -3.46
N VAL A 135 -2.92 -2.82 -4.57
CA VAL A 135 -2.76 -2.21 -5.89
C VAL A 135 -3.88 -2.69 -6.82
N LEU A 136 -4.31 -1.83 -7.75
CA LEU A 136 -5.33 -2.22 -8.72
C LEU A 136 -4.84 -3.40 -9.57
N PRO A 137 -5.68 -4.43 -9.84
CA PRO A 137 -5.26 -5.59 -10.63
C PRO A 137 -4.65 -5.23 -11.99
N ILE A 138 -5.17 -4.18 -12.65
CA ILE A 138 -4.62 -3.75 -13.94
C ILE A 138 -3.20 -3.17 -13.83
N ILE A 139 -2.84 -2.57 -12.70
CA ILE A 139 -1.48 -2.08 -12.45
C ILE A 139 -0.54 -3.28 -12.22
N ASP A 140 -0.99 -4.31 -11.48
CA ASP A 140 -0.22 -5.54 -11.33
C ASP A 140 0.02 -6.22 -12.68
N GLU A 141 -1.02 -6.35 -13.52
CA GLU A 141 -0.90 -6.89 -14.88
C GLU A 141 0.04 -6.06 -15.76
N ALA A 142 0.03 -4.72 -15.59
CA ALA A 142 0.85 -3.81 -16.36
C ALA A 142 2.34 -3.82 -15.96
N MET A 143 2.66 -4.21 -14.73
CA MET A 143 4.02 -4.13 -14.19
C MET A 143 4.69 -5.49 -14.05
N ILE A 144 4.00 -6.52 -13.56
CA ILE A 144 4.59 -7.83 -13.31
C ILE A 144 5.03 -8.46 -14.64
N GLY A 145 6.28 -8.93 -14.67
CA GLY A 145 6.93 -9.49 -15.86
C GLY A 145 7.54 -8.44 -16.79
N GLN A 146 7.27 -7.14 -16.60
CA GLN A 146 7.91 -6.11 -17.39
C GLN A 146 9.35 -5.85 -16.91
N PRO A 147 10.30 -5.64 -17.83
CA PRO A 147 11.65 -5.20 -17.47
C PRO A 147 11.65 -3.84 -16.75
N VAL A 148 12.54 -3.66 -15.78
CA VAL A 148 12.89 -2.32 -15.27
C VAL A 148 13.35 -1.42 -16.43
N GLY A 149 12.91 -0.17 -16.42
CA GLY A 149 13.03 0.80 -17.52
C GLY A 149 11.84 0.82 -18.48
N THR A 150 10.79 0.02 -18.23
CA THR A 150 9.58 0.01 -19.05
C THR A 150 8.70 1.23 -18.77
N ARG A 151 8.17 1.84 -19.84
CA ARG A 151 7.06 2.80 -19.78
C ARG A 151 5.78 2.12 -20.23
N VAL A 152 4.77 2.14 -19.37
CA VAL A 152 3.47 1.50 -19.61
C VAL A 152 2.34 2.50 -19.46
N LEU A 153 1.40 2.46 -20.41
CA LEU A 153 0.14 3.18 -20.35
C LEU A 153 -0.93 2.24 -19.80
N VAL A 154 -1.70 2.71 -18.82
CA VAL A 154 -2.79 1.97 -18.19
C VAL A 154 -4.07 2.82 -18.26
N SER A 155 -5.19 2.23 -18.68
CA SER A 155 -6.51 2.82 -18.49
C SER A 155 -7.25 2.08 -17.39
N SER A 156 -7.91 2.83 -16.51
CA SER A 156 -8.81 2.27 -15.52
C SER A 156 -10.08 3.11 -15.38
N ASP A 157 -11.22 2.44 -15.27
CA ASP A 157 -12.48 3.08 -14.86
C ASP A 157 -12.50 3.18 -13.33
N SER A 158 -12.12 4.36 -12.83
CA SER A 158 -12.06 4.58 -11.39
C SER A 158 -13.40 5.06 -10.86
N THR A 159 -13.99 4.28 -9.96
CA THR A 159 -15.15 4.70 -9.16
C THR A 159 -14.81 5.90 -8.25
N GLU A 160 -13.53 6.07 -7.88
CA GLU A 160 -13.04 7.20 -7.08
C GLU A 160 -13.03 8.53 -7.86
N ALA A 161 -12.98 8.47 -9.20
CA ALA A 161 -13.11 9.64 -10.07
C ALA A 161 -14.55 9.87 -10.56
N ASN A 162 -15.56 9.43 -9.79
CA ASN A 162 -16.98 9.48 -10.17
C ASN A 162 -17.31 8.68 -11.44
N GLY A 163 -16.60 7.57 -11.70
CA GLY A 163 -16.79 6.74 -12.90
C GLY A 163 -16.23 7.40 -14.17
N GLN A 164 -15.23 8.28 -14.02
CA GLN A 164 -14.47 8.80 -15.13
C GLN A 164 -13.24 7.93 -15.37
N TRP A 165 -12.94 7.70 -16.65
CA TRP A 165 -11.71 7.03 -17.07
C TRP A 165 -10.49 7.84 -16.63
N ILE A 166 -9.49 7.13 -16.09
CA ILE A 166 -8.17 7.67 -15.80
C ILE A 166 -7.16 6.97 -16.70
N LEU A 167 -6.24 7.75 -17.26
CA LEU A 167 -5.05 7.25 -17.95
C LEU A 167 -3.84 7.49 -17.07
N PHE A 168 -3.12 6.42 -16.75
CA PHE A 168 -1.84 6.46 -16.06
C PHE A 168 -0.72 6.14 -17.04
N VAL A 169 0.36 6.89 -16.99
CA VAL A 169 1.65 6.45 -17.56
C VAL A 169 2.62 6.23 -16.42
N PHE A 170 3.10 5.00 -16.29
CA PHE A 170 4.10 4.60 -15.31
C PHE A 170 5.45 4.37 -15.99
N ASP A 171 6.50 4.87 -15.36
CA ASP A 171 7.89 4.52 -15.65
C ASP A 171 8.42 3.65 -14.52
N ILE A 172 8.78 2.41 -14.85
CA ILE A 172 9.37 1.47 -13.89
C ILE A 172 10.84 1.81 -13.75
N LEU A 173 11.24 2.43 -12.63
CA LEU A 173 12.60 2.92 -12.42
C LEU A 173 13.49 1.88 -11.75
N ASP A 174 12.94 1.12 -10.82
CA ASP A 174 13.64 0.09 -10.06
C ASP A 174 12.65 -0.96 -9.56
N ALA A 175 13.13 -2.17 -9.31
CA ALA A 175 12.35 -3.24 -8.69
C ALA A 175 13.25 -4.07 -7.77
N LYS A 176 12.79 -4.23 -6.53
CA LYS A 176 13.52 -4.94 -5.48
C LYS A 176 12.61 -5.96 -4.82
N ALA A 177 13.07 -7.21 -4.74
CA ALA A 177 12.41 -8.24 -3.95
C ALA A 177 12.36 -7.84 -2.48
N LEU A 178 11.15 -7.87 -1.89
CA LEU A 178 10.98 -7.73 -0.46
C LEU A 178 11.11 -9.10 0.21
N PRO A 179 11.85 -9.21 1.31
CA PRO A 179 11.87 -10.44 2.08
C PRO A 179 10.45 -10.72 2.64
N ALA A 180 10.02 -11.97 2.62
CA ALA A 180 8.70 -12.36 3.13
C ALA A 180 8.64 -12.32 4.67
N THR A 181 9.79 -12.52 5.32
CA THR A 181 9.97 -12.58 6.78
C THR A 181 11.27 -11.91 7.20
N ALA A 182 11.40 -11.63 8.49
CA ALA A 182 12.63 -11.16 9.09
C ALA A 182 13.75 -12.22 9.05
N GLU A 183 14.97 -11.79 8.72
CA GLU A 183 16.18 -12.62 8.66
C GLU A 183 17.32 -11.95 9.42
N GLY A 184 18.05 -12.73 10.22
CA GLY A 184 19.16 -12.22 11.01
C GLY A 184 19.58 -13.13 12.15
N GLU A 185 20.31 -12.56 13.12
CA GLU A 185 20.77 -13.28 14.30
C GLU A 185 19.61 -13.47 15.30
N ALA A 186 19.36 -14.71 15.72
CA ALA A 186 18.34 -14.99 16.75
C ALA A 186 18.80 -14.48 18.12
N ILE A 187 17.91 -13.76 18.81
CA ILE A 187 18.14 -13.20 20.14
C ILE A 187 17.19 -13.84 21.15
N ALA A 188 17.71 -14.15 22.34
CA ALA A 188 16.90 -14.66 23.43
C ALA A 188 15.82 -13.62 23.83
N PRO A 189 14.54 -14.01 23.90
CA PRO A 189 13.47 -13.09 24.28
C PRO A 189 13.68 -12.51 25.69
N LEU A 190 13.21 -11.28 25.91
CA LEU A 190 13.18 -10.68 27.25
C LEU A 190 12.28 -11.51 28.19
N PRO A 191 12.61 -11.57 29.50
CA PRO A 191 11.78 -12.27 30.47
C PRO A 191 10.39 -11.63 30.56
N ASN A 192 9.39 -12.43 30.95
CA ASN A 192 7.98 -12.03 31.09
C ASN A 192 7.29 -11.54 29.80
N MET A 193 7.92 -11.71 28.64
CA MET A 193 7.26 -11.55 27.34
C MET A 193 6.67 -12.88 26.88
N PRO A 194 5.53 -12.87 26.16
CA PRO A 194 4.96 -14.09 25.61
C PRO A 194 5.92 -14.75 24.61
N ALA A 195 5.89 -16.08 24.57
CA ALA A 195 6.66 -16.83 23.58
C ALA A 195 6.12 -16.58 22.17
N VAL A 196 7.03 -16.55 21.19
CA VAL A 196 6.70 -16.49 19.77
C VAL A 196 7.15 -17.79 19.10
N THR A 197 6.23 -18.45 18.40
CA THR A 197 6.49 -19.64 17.59
C THR A 197 6.22 -19.35 16.13
N ILE A 198 6.82 -20.12 15.23
CA ILE A 198 6.60 -20.00 13.79
C ILE A 198 5.73 -21.16 13.33
N GLU A 199 4.56 -20.84 12.78
CA GLU A 199 3.60 -21.81 12.27
C GLU A 199 3.37 -21.50 10.79
N ASN A 200 3.74 -22.43 9.90
CA ASN A 200 3.66 -22.26 8.45
C ASN A 200 4.31 -20.97 7.93
N GLY A 201 5.43 -20.56 8.55
CA GLY A 201 6.15 -19.33 8.19
C GLY A 201 5.60 -18.04 8.83
N VAL A 202 4.46 -18.12 9.53
CA VAL A 202 3.83 -16.99 10.22
C VAL A 202 4.19 -17.01 11.70
N PRO A 203 4.63 -15.87 12.29
CA PRO A 203 4.82 -15.76 13.73
C PRO A 203 3.50 -15.73 14.49
N THR A 204 3.35 -16.65 15.43
CA THR A 204 2.23 -16.75 16.36
C THR A 204 2.68 -16.36 17.76
N ILE A 205 1.90 -15.52 18.44
CA ILE A 205 2.16 -15.09 19.82
C ILE A 205 1.37 -15.98 20.77
N ALA A 206 2.05 -16.63 21.72
CA ALA A 206 1.37 -17.39 22.76
C ALA A 206 0.58 -16.44 23.69
N LYS A 207 -0.53 -16.93 24.27
CA LYS A 207 -1.30 -16.14 25.24
C LYS A 207 -0.39 -15.67 26.38
N PRO A 208 -0.30 -14.36 26.64
CA PRO A 208 0.50 -13.84 27.75
C PRO A 208 0.01 -14.35 29.10
N THR A 209 0.94 -14.44 30.05
CA THR A 209 0.67 -14.83 31.43
C THR A 209 1.22 -13.76 32.37
N GLY A 210 0.59 -13.60 33.54
CA GLY A 210 0.96 -12.57 34.50
C GLY A 210 0.47 -11.17 34.14
N ASP A 211 0.98 -10.18 34.86
CA ASP A 211 0.59 -8.79 34.72
C ASP A 211 1.18 -8.17 33.45
N ALA A 212 0.37 -7.36 32.77
CA ALA A 212 0.80 -6.63 31.59
C ALA A 212 1.83 -5.54 31.95
N PRO A 213 2.86 -5.31 31.10
CA PRO A 213 3.77 -4.19 31.28
C PRO A 213 3.04 -2.85 31.33
N THR A 214 3.40 -2.00 32.28
CA THR A 214 2.86 -0.63 32.41
C THR A 214 3.65 0.39 31.59
N THR A 215 4.73 -0.03 30.95
CA THR A 215 5.58 0.76 30.05
C THR A 215 5.78 0.01 28.75
N LEU A 216 6.13 0.72 27.68
CA LEU A 216 6.54 0.10 26.41
C LEU A 216 7.70 -0.86 26.64
N VAL A 217 7.58 -2.09 26.15
CA VAL A 217 8.66 -3.08 26.16
C VAL A 217 8.90 -3.55 24.74
N VAL A 218 10.15 -3.48 24.28
CA VAL A 218 10.58 -3.99 22.98
C VAL A 218 11.58 -5.12 23.22
N SER A 219 11.21 -6.33 22.82
CA SER A 219 12.06 -7.51 22.86
C SER A 219 12.48 -7.86 21.44
N GLN A 220 13.75 -7.67 21.09
CA GLN A 220 14.28 -8.15 19.81
C GLN A 220 14.38 -9.67 19.84
N LEU A 221 13.78 -10.32 18.84
CA LEU A 221 13.78 -11.78 18.68
C LEU A 221 14.72 -12.22 17.55
N ILE A 222 14.81 -11.39 16.51
CA ILE A 222 15.80 -11.49 15.43
C ILE A 222 16.41 -10.11 15.25
N LYS A 223 17.73 -10.03 15.22
CA LYS A 223 18.47 -8.83 14.85
C LYS A 223 18.85 -8.87 13.39
N GLY A 224 18.17 -8.05 12.60
CA GLY A 224 18.48 -7.86 11.19
C GLY A 224 19.84 -7.20 10.98
N THR A 225 20.36 -7.35 9.76
CA THR A 225 21.65 -6.77 9.35
C THR A 225 21.49 -5.57 8.43
N GLY A 226 20.25 -5.17 8.12
CA GLY A 226 19.96 -4.03 7.27
C GLY A 226 20.17 -2.68 7.98
N PRO A 227 19.93 -1.58 7.26
CA PRO A 227 20.05 -0.23 7.81
C PRO A 227 19.18 -0.03 9.06
N VAL A 228 19.61 0.87 9.93
CA VAL A 228 18.83 1.29 11.09
C VAL A 228 17.68 2.18 10.64
N VAL A 229 16.48 1.87 11.10
CA VAL A 229 15.26 2.67 10.88
C VAL A 229 15.39 4.01 11.59
N ALA A 230 15.28 5.09 10.83
CA ALA A 230 15.26 6.46 11.34
C ALA A 230 13.84 6.99 11.48
N ALA A 231 13.65 7.94 12.40
CA ALA A 231 12.38 8.65 12.54
C ALA A 231 12.05 9.44 11.25
N GLY A 232 10.78 9.41 10.86
CA GLY A 232 10.28 10.03 9.64
C GLY A 232 10.33 9.13 8.39
N GLN A 233 10.91 7.92 8.49
CA GLN A 233 10.89 6.95 7.40
C GLN A 233 9.55 6.21 7.33
N THR A 234 9.27 5.68 6.14
CA THR A 234 8.24 4.66 5.96
C THR A 234 8.87 3.28 6.09
N VAL A 235 8.29 2.45 6.95
CA VAL A 235 8.73 1.08 7.17
C VAL A 235 7.72 0.12 6.54
N SER A 236 8.24 -0.81 5.74
CA SER A 236 7.47 -1.95 5.26
C SER A 236 7.61 -3.09 6.24
N MET A 237 6.49 -3.59 6.76
CA MET A 237 6.48 -4.59 7.82
C MET A 237 5.38 -5.64 7.65
N GLN A 238 5.61 -6.82 8.23
CA GLN A 238 4.54 -7.76 8.54
C GLN A 238 4.33 -7.85 10.04
N TYR A 239 3.10 -8.00 10.50
CA TYR A 239 2.81 -8.13 11.94
C TYR A 239 1.61 -9.01 12.26
N THR A 240 1.59 -9.46 13.52
CA THR A 240 0.41 -10.02 14.17
C THR A 240 0.25 -9.32 15.52
N GLY A 241 -0.94 -8.81 15.79
CA GLY A 241 -1.31 -8.12 17.02
C GLY A 241 -2.31 -8.91 17.85
N ILE A 242 -2.03 -9.08 19.15
CA ILE A 242 -2.95 -9.69 20.13
C ILE A 242 -3.26 -8.74 21.29
N ILE A 243 -4.41 -8.94 21.93
CA ILE A 243 -4.74 -8.28 23.21
C ILE A 243 -4.13 -9.10 24.35
N TRP A 244 -3.34 -8.48 25.24
CA TRP A 244 -2.59 -9.17 26.30
C TRP A 244 -3.49 -10.06 27.18
N ALA A 245 -4.60 -9.51 27.66
CA ALA A 245 -5.48 -10.17 28.63
C ALA A 245 -6.15 -11.43 28.08
N SER A 246 -6.63 -11.38 26.84
CA SER A 246 -7.36 -12.49 26.22
C SER A 246 -6.44 -13.44 25.46
N GLY A 247 -5.36 -12.94 24.87
CA GLY A 247 -4.56 -13.63 23.85
C GLY A 247 -5.21 -13.61 22.46
N THR A 248 -6.29 -12.85 22.27
CA THR A 248 -7.03 -12.80 21.00
C THR A 248 -6.26 -11.98 19.98
N VAL A 249 -6.04 -12.55 18.79
CA VAL A 249 -5.57 -11.82 17.60
C VAL A 249 -6.66 -10.86 17.17
N PHE A 250 -6.35 -9.57 17.14
CA PHE A 250 -7.27 -8.53 16.66
C PHE A 250 -6.90 -8.07 15.25
N ASP A 251 -5.64 -8.23 14.84
CA ASP A 251 -5.17 -7.82 13.52
C ASP A 251 -3.91 -8.58 13.10
N SER A 252 -3.73 -8.77 11.79
CA SER A 252 -2.57 -9.43 11.20
C SER A 252 -2.44 -9.08 9.71
N SER A 253 -1.21 -8.78 9.28
CA SER A 253 -0.93 -8.47 7.88
C SER A 253 -0.67 -9.73 7.03
N TRP A 254 -0.39 -10.88 7.64
CA TRP A 254 0.14 -12.07 6.95
C TRP A 254 -0.76 -12.64 5.85
N THR A 255 -2.06 -12.36 5.91
CA THR A 255 -3.02 -12.74 4.85
C THR A 255 -3.02 -11.75 3.69
N SER A 256 -2.81 -10.45 3.96
CA SER A 256 -2.91 -9.37 2.97
C SER A 256 -1.54 -8.95 2.41
N GLY A 257 -0.45 -9.38 3.04
CA GLY A 257 0.92 -9.02 2.69
C GLY A 257 1.50 -7.90 3.56
N ALA A 258 2.73 -7.53 3.26
CA ALA A 258 3.43 -6.45 3.95
C ALA A 258 2.71 -5.11 3.78
N VAL A 259 2.70 -4.33 4.85
CA VAL A 259 2.07 -3.01 4.91
C VAL A 259 3.10 -1.95 5.26
N ASP A 260 2.84 -0.73 4.79
CA ASP A 260 3.75 0.40 4.93
C ASP A 260 3.19 1.40 5.93
N PHE A 261 4.00 1.73 6.93
CA PHE A 261 3.66 2.77 7.90
C PHE A 261 4.78 3.80 8.07
N PRO A 262 4.46 5.09 8.07
CA PRO A 262 5.38 6.13 8.49
C PRO A 262 5.59 6.05 10.00
N VAL A 263 6.84 5.93 10.44
CA VAL A 263 7.21 5.79 11.86
C VAL A 263 8.00 6.99 12.36
N GLY A 264 7.83 7.33 13.63
CA GLY A 264 8.47 8.48 14.28
C GLY A 264 7.90 9.82 13.83
N SER A 265 6.69 9.85 13.30
CA SER A 265 6.02 11.05 12.78
C SER A 265 4.66 11.34 13.43
N GLY A 266 4.20 10.50 14.36
CA GLY A 266 2.90 10.62 15.03
C GLY A 266 1.72 10.14 14.19
N GLN A 267 1.98 9.38 13.11
CA GLN A 267 0.95 8.89 12.18
C GLN A 267 0.47 7.47 12.50
N VAL A 268 1.15 6.76 13.39
CA VAL A 268 0.73 5.47 13.96
C VAL A 268 0.68 5.56 15.49
N ILE A 269 0.21 4.50 16.15
CA ILE A 269 0.22 4.43 17.63
C ILE A 269 1.64 4.67 18.17
N ALA A 270 1.76 5.41 19.27
CA ALA A 270 3.05 5.84 19.80
C ALA A 270 4.00 4.66 20.10
N GLY A 271 3.47 3.50 20.47
CA GLY A 271 4.27 2.29 20.67
C GLY A 271 4.96 1.77 19.41
N PHE A 272 4.40 2.00 18.21
CA PHE A 272 5.08 1.71 16.94
C PHE A 272 6.13 2.76 16.62
N ASP A 273 5.78 4.04 16.75
CA ASP A 273 6.72 5.16 16.54
C ASP A 273 7.98 5.02 17.40
N GLU A 274 7.82 4.67 18.67
CA GLU A 274 8.93 4.52 19.61
C GLU A 274 9.60 3.14 19.52
N GLY A 275 8.83 2.09 19.26
CA GLY A 275 9.33 0.71 19.31
C GLY A 275 10.10 0.26 18.06
N ILE A 276 9.79 0.85 16.91
CA ILE A 276 10.37 0.48 15.61
C ILE A 276 11.59 1.35 15.27
N VAL A 277 11.57 2.64 15.61
CA VAL A 277 12.71 3.54 15.38
C VAL A 277 13.94 3.02 16.14
N GLY A 278 15.10 3.00 15.47
CA GLY A 278 16.35 2.48 16.01
C GLY A 278 16.54 0.96 15.86
N GLN A 279 15.52 0.23 15.41
CA GLN A 279 15.68 -1.17 14.99
C GLN A 279 16.33 -1.25 13.61
N THR A 280 16.83 -2.42 13.25
CA THR A 280 17.44 -2.68 11.94
C THR A 280 16.45 -3.35 10.99
N VAL A 281 16.49 -3.00 9.71
CA VAL A 281 15.80 -3.76 8.66
C VAL A 281 16.26 -5.22 8.70
N GLY A 282 15.32 -6.14 8.56
CA GLY A 282 15.47 -7.58 8.76
C GLY A 282 15.18 -8.04 10.19
N SER A 283 14.95 -7.14 11.15
CA SER A 283 14.65 -7.54 12.53
C SER A 283 13.24 -8.07 12.71
N ARG A 284 13.11 -9.05 13.61
CA ARG A 284 11.84 -9.41 14.25
C ARG A 284 11.83 -8.89 15.67
N ILE A 285 10.83 -8.11 16.02
CA ILE A 285 10.65 -7.57 17.36
C ILE A 285 9.29 -7.98 17.93
N LEU A 286 9.25 -8.18 19.23
CA LEU A 286 8.03 -8.36 20.01
C LEU A 286 7.84 -7.12 20.88
N ILE A 287 6.75 -6.40 20.67
CA ILE A 287 6.46 -5.14 21.32
C ILE A 287 5.23 -5.31 22.22
N ALA A 288 5.35 -5.01 23.51
CA ALA A 288 4.21 -4.86 24.41
C ALA A 288 3.93 -3.37 24.61
N ILE A 289 2.74 -2.93 24.19
CA ILE A 289 2.33 -1.53 24.11
C ILE A 289 1.25 -1.27 25.17
N PRO A 290 1.54 -0.50 26.23
CA PRO A 290 0.54 -0.13 27.22
C PRO A 290 -0.53 0.80 26.62
N PRO A 291 -1.71 0.93 27.25
CA PRO A 291 -2.84 1.65 26.65
C PRO A 291 -2.55 3.09 26.25
N ASP A 292 -1.76 3.82 27.05
CA ASP A 292 -1.37 5.21 26.80
C ASP A 292 -0.50 5.41 25.55
N LYS A 293 0.16 4.34 25.07
CA LYS A 293 0.93 4.30 23.82
C LYS A 293 0.25 3.51 22.70
N GLY A 294 -0.94 2.97 22.96
CA GLY A 294 -1.79 2.27 22.00
C GLY A 294 -2.97 3.13 21.59
N TYR A 295 -4.19 2.65 21.88
CA TYR A 295 -5.45 3.33 21.53
C TYR A 295 -6.01 4.21 22.66
N GLY A 296 -5.23 4.46 23.72
CA GLY A 296 -5.62 5.32 24.82
C GLY A 296 -6.88 4.85 25.54
N ALA A 297 -7.52 5.74 26.30
CA ALA A 297 -8.73 5.44 27.05
C ALA A 297 -9.97 5.17 26.18
N GLU A 298 -9.94 5.56 24.91
CA GLU A 298 -11.03 5.35 23.96
C GLU A 298 -11.05 3.91 23.43
N GLY A 299 -9.88 3.27 23.32
CA GLY A 299 -9.75 1.95 22.73
C GLY A 299 -10.07 1.94 21.23
N ASN A 300 -10.38 0.77 20.70
CA ASN A 300 -10.86 0.57 19.34
C ASN A 300 -11.91 -0.54 19.33
N ALA A 301 -13.19 -0.14 19.40
CA ALA A 301 -14.30 -1.06 19.48
C ALA A 301 -14.42 -1.99 18.26
N GLN A 302 -14.01 -1.53 17.06
CA GLN A 302 -14.04 -2.36 15.85
C GLN A 302 -13.03 -3.51 15.93
N ALA A 303 -11.88 -3.28 16.57
CA ALA A 303 -10.85 -4.28 16.83
C ALA A 303 -11.07 -5.03 18.17
N GLY A 304 -12.13 -4.74 18.91
CA GLY A 304 -12.38 -5.31 20.24
C GLY A 304 -11.40 -4.84 21.33
N ILE A 305 -10.68 -3.74 21.09
CA ILE A 305 -9.70 -3.16 22.02
C ILE A 305 -10.42 -2.19 22.95
N THR A 306 -10.25 -2.37 24.25
CA THR A 306 -10.76 -1.48 25.29
C THR A 306 -9.72 -0.45 25.71
N GLY A 307 -10.15 0.60 26.40
CA GLY A 307 -9.26 1.69 26.84
C GLY A 307 -8.20 1.31 27.89
N THR A 308 -8.22 0.07 28.37
CA THR A 308 -7.29 -0.47 29.37
C THR A 308 -6.39 -1.57 28.81
N ASP A 309 -6.55 -1.93 27.54
CA ASP A 309 -5.85 -3.08 26.97
C ASP A 309 -4.40 -2.76 26.61
N THR A 310 -3.51 -3.62 27.10
CA THR A 310 -2.14 -3.71 26.60
C THR A 310 -2.14 -4.59 25.35
N LEU A 311 -1.46 -4.13 24.31
CA LEU A 311 -1.34 -4.85 23.05
C LEU A 311 0.01 -5.52 22.97
N VAL A 312 0.08 -6.69 22.31
CA VAL A 312 1.35 -7.33 21.97
C VAL A 312 1.41 -7.54 20.47
N PHE A 313 2.49 -7.06 19.86
CA PHE A 313 2.76 -7.22 18.45
C PHE A 313 4.06 -7.98 18.24
N VAL A 314 4.04 -8.95 17.33
CA VAL A 314 5.26 -9.45 16.69
C VAL A 314 5.36 -8.79 15.33
N VAL A 315 6.48 -8.14 15.04
CA VAL A 315 6.69 -7.31 13.85
C VAL A 315 7.97 -7.74 13.17
N ASP A 316 7.88 -8.04 11.88
CA ASP A 316 8.99 -8.21 10.97
C ASP A 316 9.21 -6.92 10.19
N ILE A 317 10.39 -6.32 10.33
CA ILE A 317 10.78 -5.11 9.61
C ILE A 317 11.45 -5.54 8.31
N LEU A 318 10.78 -5.35 7.17
CA LEU A 318 11.20 -5.89 5.88
C LEU A 318 11.96 -4.88 5.02
N ASP A 319 11.61 -3.60 5.12
CA ASP A 319 12.31 -2.51 4.46
C ASP A 319 12.06 -1.17 5.17
N ALA A 320 12.89 -0.18 4.90
CA ALA A 320 12.70 1.19 5.38
C ALA A 320 13.20 2.20 4.34
N TYR A 321 12.43 3.28 4.12
CA TYR A 321 12.75 4.29 3.12
C TYR A 321 12.34 5.71 3.49
#